data_AF-A0A2M7VB19-F1
#
_entry.id   AF-A0A2M7VB19-F1
#
_cell.length_a   1.000
_cell.length_b   1.000
_cell.length_c   1.000
_cell.angle_alpha   90.00
_cell.angle_beta   90.00
_cell.angle_gamma   90.00
#
_symmetry.space_group_name_H-M   'P 1'
#
loop_
_entity.id
_entity.type
_entity.pdbx_description
1 polymer ?
#
loop_
_entity_poly.entity_id
_entity_poly.type
_entity_poly.pdbx_seq_one_letter_code
_entity_poly.pdbx_strand_id
1 'polypeptide(L)'
;MTFLQSIVLGIIQGLTEFLPVSSSAHLIFLPRFFSWGEHDIAFDIMLHFGTLFAVVFYFRKKLWKLFLAFFNYRKDVSVEVKSNKRLAWLIAFSIIPAGLVGFFFSDLIENTFRSSSFMAFNLIFWGVVLFVADRFSKRQQSLKTLENISWKNNFFIACAQALALIPGTSR
;
A
#
# COMPACT_ATOMS: atom_id res chain seq x y z
N MET A 1 -1.29 21.19 -16.15
CA MET A 1 -1.34 19.78 -16.63
C MET A 1 -2.21 19.69 -17.86
N THR A 2 -1.68 19.12 -18.94
CA THR A 2 -2.45 18.82 -20.16
C THR A 2 -3.11 17.45 -20.06
N PHE A 3 -4.12 17.20 -20.88
CA PHE A 3 -4.81 15.90 -20.91
C PHE A 3 -3.86 14.72 -21.18
N LEU A 4 -2.87 14.90 -22.07
CA LEU A 4 -1.87 13.89 -22.36
C LEU A 4 -0.97 13.60 -21.14
N GLN A 5 -0.53 14.64 -20.42
CA GLN A 5 0.25 14.48 -19.18
C GLN A 5 -0.54 13.69 -18.14
N SER A 6 -1.85 13.98 -18.00
CA SER A 6 -2.72 13.25 -17.07
C SER A 6 -2.83 11.76 -17.42
N ILE A 7 -2.93 11.41 -18.70
CA ILE A 7 -2.94 10.01 -19.15
C ILE A 7 -1.62 9.32 -18.80
N VAL A 8 -0.48 9.98 -19.09
CA VAL A 8 0.84 9.42 -18.81
C VAL A 8 1.03 9.16 -17.31
N LEU A 9 0.70 10.14 -16.46
CA LEU A 9 0.78 9.99 -15.01
C LEU A 9 -0.21 8.93 -14.49
N GLY A 10 -1.38 8.80 -15.09
CA GLY A 10 -2.34 7.73 -14.79
C GLY A 10 -1.81 6.34 -15.09
N ILE A 11 -1.14 6.15 -16.24
CA ILE A 11 -0.49 4.88 -16.59
C ILE A 11 0.63 4.57 -15.60
N ILE A 12 1.48 5.56 -15.29
CA ILE A 12 2.58 5.41 -14.35
C ILE A 12 2.04 5.01 -12.97
N GLN A 13 1.04 5.71 -12.45
CA GLN A 13 0.39 5.36 -11.19
C GLN A 13 -0.13 3.92 -11.21
N GLY A 14 -0.86 3.54 -12.27
CA GLY A 14 -1.41 2.20 -12.41
C GLY A 14 -0.35 1.09 -12.41
N LEU A 15 0.81 1.35 -13.03
CA LEU A 15 1.93 0.40 -13.06
C LEU A 15 2.70 0.36 -11.74
N THR A 16 2.84 1.49 -11.05
CA THR A 16 3.77 1.64 -9.92
C THR A 16 3.11 1.49 -8.55
N GLU A 17 1.79 1.67 -8.41
CA GLU A 17 1.11 1.60 -7.10
C GLU A 17 1.19 0.22 -6.44
N PHE A 18 1.23 -0.85 -7.23
CA PHE A 18 1.25 -2.24 -6.71
C PHE A 18 2.64 -2.88 -6.79
N LEU A 19 3.59 -2.21 -7.43
CA LEU A 19 4.98 -2.63 -7.45
C LEU A 19 5.73 -1.93 -6.32
N PRO A 20 6.72 -2.60 -5.68
CA PRO A 20 7.47 -2.01 -4.58
C PRO A 20 8.54 -1.02 -5.11
N VAL A 21 8.09 0.04 -5.79
CA VAL A 21 8.92 1.02 -6.51
C VAL A 21 8.52 2.47 -6.22
N SER A 22 7.60 2.71 -5.27
CA SER A 22 7.12 4.03 -4.86
C SER A 22 6.49 4.85 -6.00
N SER A 23 5.17 4.71 -6.16
CA SER A 23 4.38 5.49 -7.12
C SER A 23 4.50 7.00 -6.93
N SER A 24 4.45 7.48 -5.67
CA SER A 24 4.61 8.92 -5.36
C SER A 24 5.94 9.49 -5.83
N ALA A 25 7.02 8.70 -5.81
CA ALA A 25 8.32 9.16 -6.32
C ALA A 25 8.28 9.36 -7.84
N HIS A 26 7.66 8.45 -8.57
CA HIS A 26 7.49 8.57 -10.01
C HIS A 26 6.60 9.76 -10.38
N LEU A 27 5.51 9.98 -9.64
CA LEU A 27 4.62 11.13 -9.83
C LEU A 27 5.30 12.47 -9.53
N ILE A 28 6.32 12.50 -8.67
CA ILE A 28 7.06 13.74 -8.36
C ILE A 28 8.23 13.96 -9.31
N PHE A 29 9.05 12.94 -9.57
CA PHE A 29 10.26 13.09 -10.36
C PHE A 29 9.99 13.25 -11.86
N LEU A 30 8.98 12.56 -12.40
CA LEU A 30 8.74 12.60 -13.84
C LEU A 30 8.25 13.96 -14.33
N PRO A 31 7.24 14.61 -13.71
CA PRO A 31 6.86 15.98 -14.08
C PRO A 31 8.02 16.98 -13.95
N ARG A 32 8.88 16.83 -12.93
CA ARG A 32 10.07 17.68 -12.77
C ARG A 32 11.10 17.45 -13.86
N PHE A 33 11.37 16.20 -14.21
CA PHE A 33 12.31 15.84 -15.28
C PHE A 33 11.89 16.44 -16.64
N PHE A 34 10.59 16.39 -16.95
CA PHE A 34 10.06 16.96 -18.19
C PHE A 34 9.59 18.42 -18.07
N SER A 35 9.84 19.08 -16.92
CA SER A 35 9.39 20.45 -16.65
C SER A 35 7.89 20.69 -16.86
N TRP A 36 7.05 19.70 -16.54
CA TRP A 36 5.59 19.78 -16.63
C TRP A 36 4.95 20.63 -15.52
N GLY A 37 5.73 21.05 -14.54
CA GLY A 37 5.27 21.72 -13.33
C GLY A 37 4.79 20.75 -12.26
N GLU A 38 4.46 21.27 -11.09
CA GLU A 38 3.83 20.49 -10.02
C GLU A 38 2.32 20.40 -10.26
N HIS A 39 1.71 19.28 -9.86
CA HIS A 39 0.27 19.10 -9.85
C HIS A 39 -0.26 19.16 -8.42
N ASP A 40 -1.56 19.42 -8.30
CA ASP A 40 -2.22 19.54 -7.01
C ASP A 40 -2.38 18.16 -6.33
N ILE A 41 -2.42 18.16 -5.01
CA ILE A 41 -2.67 17.00 -4.15
C ILE A 41 -4.00 16.33 -4.54
N ALA A 42 -5.00 17.11 -4.95
CA ALA A 42 -6.26 16.56 -5.44
C ALA A 42 -6.06 15.61 -6.65
N PHE A 43 -5.10 15.90 -7.53
CA PHE A 43 -4.79 15.03 -8.66
C PHE A 43 -4.16 13.71 -8.21
N ASP A 44 -3.23 13.74 -7.26
CA ASP A 44 -2.65 12.53 -6.65
C ASP A 44 -3.74 11.66 -6.00
N ILE A 45 -4.67 12.28 -5.26
CA ILE A 45 -5.78 11.56 -4.63
C ILE A 45 -6.66 10.87 -5.69
N MET A 46 -6.95 11.52 -6.81
CA MET A 46 -7.73 10.91 -7.90
C MET A 46 -6.98 9.76 -8.57
N LEU A 47 -5.67 9.89 -8.75
CA LEU A 47 -4.81 8.82 -9.26
C LEU A 47 -4.83 7.59 -8.33
N HIS A 48 -4.66 7.80 -7.02
CA HIS A 48 -4.77 6.73 -6.02
C HIS A 48 -6.18 6.12 -5.98
N PHE A 49 -7.22 6.93 -6.13
CA PHE A 49 -8.60 6.45 -6.20
C PHE A 49 -8.83 5.53 -7.42
N GLY A 50 -8.25 5.86 -8.57
CA GLY A 50 -8.28 5.00 -9.76
C GLY A 50 -7.66 3.62 -9.50
N THR A 51 -6.49 3.57 -8.86
CA THR A 51 -5.85 2.31 -8.47
C THR A 51 -6.63 1.55 -7.40
N LEU A 52 -7.21 2.24 -6.42
CA LEU A 52 -8.08 1.64 -5.41
C LEU A 52 -9.30 0.99 -6.08
N PHE A 53 -9.94 1.69 -7.02
CA PHE A 53 -11.06 1.16 -7.78
C PHE A 53 -10.67 -0.11 -8.54
N ALA A 54 -9.49 -0.15 -9.16
CA ALA A 54 -8.99 -1.34 -9.85
C ALA A 54 -8.87 -2.56 -8.91
N VAL A 55 -8.31 -2.38 -7.71
CA VAL A 55 -8.19 -3.44 -6.69
C VAL A 55 -9.56 -3.90 -6.21
N VAL A 56 -10.45 -2.96 -5.87
CA VAL A 56 -11.80 -3.28 -5.39
C VAL A 56 -12.58 -4.03 -6.45
N PHE A 57 -12.50 -3.60 -7.71
CA PHE A 57 -13.18 -4.25 -8.82
C PHE A 57 -12.62 -5.65 -9.11
N TYR A 58 -11.29 -5.80 -9.12
CA TYR A 58 -10.63 -7.09 -9.33
C TYR A 58 -10.99 -8.10 -8.23
N PHE A 59 -10.89 -7.68 -6.95
CA PHE A 59 -11.17 -8.55 -5.80
C PHE A 59 -12.64 -8.52 -5.32
N ARG A 60 -13.56 -7.90 -6.05
CA ARG A 60 -14.96 -7.65 -5.60
C ARG A 60 -15.65 -8.86 -4.97
N LYS A 61 -15.50 -10.05 -5.58
CA LYS A 61 -16.09 -11.30 -5.06
C LYS A 61 -15.46 -11.74 -3.74
N LYS A 62 -14.13 -11.63 -3.61
CA LYS A 62 -13.40 -12.00 -2.38
C LYS A 62 -13.68 -10.97 -1.27
N LEU A 63 -13.68 -9.69 -1.60
CA LEU A 63 -14.03 -8.61 -0.68
C LEU A 63 -15.46 -8.77 -0.15
N TRP A 64 -16.42 -9.10 -1.02
CA TRP A 64 -17.79 -9.39 -0.59
C TRP A 64 -17.86 -10.58 0.38
N LYS A 65 -17.13 -11.68 0.09
CA LYS A 65 -17.03 -12.82 1.01
C LYS A 65 -16.42 -12.44 2.36
N LEU A 66 -15.35 -11.63 2.37
CA LEU A 66 -14.70 -11.15 3.60
C LEU A 66 -15.64 -10.25 4.41
N PHE A 67 -16.36 -9.35 3.74
CA PHE A 67 -17.35 -8.48 4.36
C PHE A 67 -18.46 -9.28 5.05
N LEU A 68 -19.06 -10.25 4.35
CA LEU A 68 -20.07 -11.14 4.94
C LEU A 68 -19.50 -11.97 6.11
N ALA A 69 -18.27 -12.47 5.97
CA ALA A 69 -17.63 -13.27 7.02
C ALA A 69 -17.28 -12.44 8.27
N PHE A 70 -16.97 -11.15 8.10
CA PHE A 70 -16.66 -10.22 9.19
C PHE A 70 -17.82 -10.11 10.19
N PHE A 71 -19.05 -9.96 9.68
CA PHE A 71 -20.26 -9.84 10.50
C PHE A 71 -20.89 -11.17 10.89
N ASN A 72 -20.39 -12.30 10.38
CA ASN A 72 -20.96 -13.60 10.69
C ASN A 72 -20.62 -14.04 12.13
N TYR A 73 -21.64 -14.06 13.00
CA TYR A 73 -21.50 -14.45 14.41
C TYR A 73 -21.77 -15.94 14.69
N ARG A 74 -22.21 -16.71 13.68
CA ARG A 74 -22.56 -18.12 13.87
C ARG A 74 -21.31 -18.97 14.15
N LYS A 75 -21.41 -19.85 15.15
CA LYS A 75 -20.33 -20.79 15.55
C LYS A 75 -20.21 -21.99 14.58
N ASP A 76 -21.33 -22.40 14.00
CA ASP A 76 -21.43 -23.52 13.04
C ASP A 76 -21.34 -23.02 11.60
N VAL A 77 -20.14 -22.58 11.22
CA VAL A 77 -19.84 -22.14 9.86
C VAL A 77 -18.71 -22.98 9.27
N SER A 78 -18.71 -23.11 7.94
CA SER A 78 -17.71 -23.87 7.20
C SER A 78 -16.29 -23.36 7.47
N VAL A 79 -15.30 -24.22 7.25
CA VAL A 79 -13.87 -23.87 7.40
C VAL A 79 -13.49 -22.64 6.57
N GLU A 80 -14.04 -22.51 5.35
CA GLU A 80 -13.84 -21.34 4.48
C GLU A 80 -14.33 -20.04 5.13
N VAL A 81 -15.51 -20.05 5.76
CA VAL A 81 -16.06 -18.86 6.42
C VAL A 81 -15.24 -18.48 7.66
N LYS A 82 -14.79 -19.46 8.46
CA LYS A 82 -13.90 -19.20 9.61
C LYS A 82 -12.58 -18.58 9.16
N SER A 83 -12.01 -19.10 8.08
CA SER A 83 -10.78 -18.60 7.47
C SER A 83 -10.94 -17.16 6.95
N ASN A 84 -12.00 -16.89 6.18
CA ASN A 84 -12.32 -15.55 5.69
C ASN A 84 -12.59 -14.57 6.84
N LYS A 85 -13.28 -14.99 7.90
CA LYS A 85 -13.54 -14.16 9.09
C LYS A 85 -12.23 -13.76 9.76
N ARG A 86 -11.31 -14.73 9.97
CA ARG A 86 -9.99 -14.45 10.52
C ARG A 86 -9.23 -13.46 9.65
N LEU A 87 -9.18 -13.69 8.33
CA LEU A 87 -8.50 -12.79 7.40
C LEU A 87 -9.11 -11.38 7.41
N ALA A 88 -10.43 -11.25 7.46
CA ALA A 88 -11.11 -9.95 7.53
C ALA A 88 -10.72 -9.17 8.80
N TRP A 89 -10.65 -9.85 9.96
CA TRP A 89 -10.17 -9.24 11.20
C TRP A 89 -8.69 -8.86 11.12
N LEU A 90 -7.82 -9.72 10.58
CA LEU A 90 -6.41 -9.40 10.39
C LEU A 90 -6.24 -8.11 9.55
N ILE A 91 -6.99 -7.99 8.45
CA ILE A 91 -7.00 -6.79 7.61
C ILE A 91 -7.48 -5.57 8.42
N ALA A 92 -8.61 -5.68 9.14
CA ALA A 92 -9.12 -4.57 9.94
C ALA A 92 -8.11 -4.07 10.98
N PHE A 93 -7.45 -4.98 11.69
CA PHE A 93 -6.41 -4.63 12.66
C PHE A 93 -5.14 -4.10 12.01
N SER A 94 -4.82 -4.52 10.79
CA SER A 94 -3.61 -4.07 10.08
C SER A 94 -3.66 -2.59 9.69
N ILE A 95 -4.85 -2.02 9.56
CA ILE A 95 -5.05 -0.60 9.23
C ILE A 95 -4.73 0.31 10.41
N ILE A 96 -4.87 -0.19 11.65
CA ILE A 96 -4.81 0.65 12.86
C ILE A 96 -3.46 1.35 13.02
N PRO A 97 -2.29 0.69 12.94
CA PRO A 97 -1.01 1.39 13.14
C PRO A 97 -0.78 2.49 12.12
N ALA A 98 -1.08 2.24 10.83
CA ALA A 98 -0.97 3.26 9.79
C ALA A 98 -1.96 4.41 10.02
N GLY A 99 -3.20 4.12 10.39
CA GLY A 99 -4.19 5.15 10.73
C GLY A 99 -3.76 6.03 11.91
N LEU A 100 -3.21 5.44 12.96
CA LEU A 100 -2.70 6.16 14.13
C LEU A 100 -1.49 7.03 13.77
N VAL A 101 -0.51 6.49 13.05
CA VAL A 101 0.67 7.26 12.63
C VAL A 101 0.26 8.39 11.70
N GLY A 102 -0.62 8.12 10.73
CA GLY A 102 -1.14 9.16 9.84
C GLY A 102 -1.89 10.27 10.58
N PHE A 103 -2.68 9.93 11.60
CA PHE A 103 -3.43 10.91 12.38
C PHE A 103 -2.53 11.77 13.30
N PHE A 104 -1.56 11.16 13.99
CA PHE A 104 -0.72 11.88 14.95
C PHE A 104 0.51 12.56 14.33
N PHE A 105 0.97 12.10 13.16
CA PHE A 105 2.22 12.57 12.55
C PHE A 105 2.02 13.14 11.13
N SER A 106 0.79 13.45 10.71
CA SER A 106 0.50 14.05 9.39
C SER A 106 1.37 15.26 9.10
N ASP A 107 1.44 16.20 10.05
CA ASP A 107 2.13 17.48 9.87
C ASP A 107 3.64 17.28 9.75
N LEU A 108 4.19 16.32 10.50
CA LEU A 108 5.61 15.99 10.43
C LEU A 108 5.94 15.38 9.06
N ILE A 109 5.09 14.46 8.59
CA ILE A 109 5.25 13.79 7.30
C ILE A 109 5.16 14.78 6.14
N GLU A 110 4.20 15.70 6.19
CA GLU A 110 3.99 16.70 5.15
C GLU A 110 5.10 17.75 5.10
N ASN A 111 5.56 18.25 6.25
CA ASN A 111 6.52 19.35 6.31
C ASN A 111 7.99 18.90 6.23
N THR A 112 8.33 17.71 6.74
CA THR A 112 9.74 17.29 6.87
C THR A 112 10.17 16.34 5.76
N PHE A 113 9.28 15.44 5.33
CA PHE A 113 9.66 14.31 4.46
C PHE A 113 9.33 14.50 2.98
N ARG A 114 8.79 15.64 2.57
CA ARG A 114 8.49 15.95 1.16
C ARG A 114 9.67 16.51 0.34
N SER A 115 10.86 16.65 0.93
CA SER A 115 12.02 17.10 0.16
C SER A 115 12.45 16.07 -0.88
N SER A 116 12.77 16.53 -2.09
CA SER A 116 13.16 15.68 -3.24
C SER A 116 14.35 14.79 -2.90
N SER A 117 15.34 15.35 -2.20
CA SER A 117 16.56 14.65 -1.80
C SER A 117 16.28 13.52 -0.81
N PHE A 118 15.37 13.75 0.16
CA PHE A 118 14.96 12.72 1.11
C PHE A 118 14.20 11.58 0.42
N MET A 119 13.32 11.90 -0.52
CA MET A 119 12.58 10.89 -1.29
C MET A 119 13.51 10.05 -2.16
N ALA A 120 14.49 10.67 -2.83
CA ALA A 120 15.49 9.95 -3.61
C ALA A 120 16.34 9.00 -2.73
N PHE A 121 16.76 9.48 -1.55
CA PHE A 121 17.47 8.66 -0.57
C PHE A 121 16.62 7.46 -0.13
N ASN A 122 15.35 7.68 0.23
CA ASN A 122 14.45 6.61 0.66
C ASN A 122 14.22 5.57 -0.42
N LEU A 123 14.09 5.98 -1.69
CA LEU A 123 13.92 5.06 -2.81
C LEU A 123 15.12 4.09 -2.91
N ILE A 124 16.34 4.61 -2.77
CA ILE A 124 17.56 3.80 -2.77
C ILE A 124 17.61 2.92 -1.52
N PHE A 125 17.40 3.51 -0.34
CA PHE A 125 17.47 2.81 0.93
C PHE A 125 16.50 1.62 0.97
N TRP A 126 15.22 1.84 0.63
CA TRP A 126 14.23 0.77 0.61
C TRP A 126 14.44 -0.21 -0.53
N GLY A 127 14.98 0.21 -1.68
CA GLY A 127 15.45 -0.70 -2.72
C GLY A 127 16.53 -1.67 -2.21
N VAL A 128 17.50 -1.16 -1.41
CA VAL A 128 18.51 -1.99 -0.75
C VAL A 128 17.87 -2.91 0.29
N VAL A 129 16.96 -2.40 1.12
CA VAL A 129 16.24 -3.22 2.12
C VAL A 129 15.48 -4.36 1.45
N LEU A 130 14.77 -4.10 0.34
CA LEU A 130 14.06 -5.12 -0.43
C LEU A 130 15.01 -6.14 -1.04
N PHE A 131 16.15 -5.70 -1.60
CA PHE A 131 17.18 -6.59 -2.12
C PHE A 131 17.75 -7.52 -1.03
N VAL A 132 18.05 -6.97 0.14
CA VAL A 132 18.51 -7.74 1.30
C VAL A 132 17.40 -8.70 1.76
N ALA A 133 16.16 -8.23 1.87
CA ALA A 133 15.03 -9.06 2.27
C ALA A 133 14.84 -10.25 1.31
N ASP A 134 14.92 -10.03 0.00
CA ASP A 134 14.84 -11.10 -1.00
C ASP A 134 16.00 -12.10 -0.89
N ARG A 135 17.23 -11.59 -0.67
CA ARG A 135 18.42 -12.44 -0.56
C ARG A 135 18.45 -13.31 0.71
N PHE A 136 17.98 -12.78 1.83
CA PHE A 136 17.99 -13.46 3.14
C PHE A 136 16.66 -14.11 3.50
N SER A 137 15.61 -13.88 2.72
CA SER A 137 14.37 -14.63 2.83
C SER A 137 14.70 -16.10 2.60
N LYS A 138 14.65 -16.89 3.69
CA LYS A 138 14.67 -18.35 3.55
C LYS A 138 13.54 -18.66 2.59
N ARG A 139 13.84 -19.41 1.52
CA ARG A 139 12.87 -19.98 0.57
C ARG A 139 11.98 -20.99 1.31
N GLN A 140 11.28 -20.55 2.35
CA GLN A 140 10.26 -21.28 3.08
C GLN A 140 9.03 -21.26 2.19
N GLN A 141 9.15 -22.09 1.16
CA GLN A 141 8.13 -22.56 0.26
C GLN A 141 7.15 -23.47 1.01
N SER A 142 6.72 -23.08 2.20
CA SER A 142 5.41 -23.51 2.68
C SER A 142 4.47 -22.42 2.24
N LEU A 143 3.60 -22.76 1.30
CA LEU A 143 2.44 -22.00 0.87
C LEU A 143 1.66 -21.54 2.12
N LYS A 144 2.08 -20.45 2.76
CA LYS A 144 1.24 -19.71 3.67
C LYS A 144 0.24 -19.02 2.76
N THR A 145 -0.79 -19.77 2.36
CA THR A 145 -2.04 -19.22 1.86
C THR A 145 -2.38 -18.04 2.76
N LEU A 146 -2.88 -16.92 2.21
CA LEU A 146 -3.23 -15.69 2.97
C LEU A 146 -4.00 -15.98 4.27
N GLU A 147 -4.73 -17.09 4.28
CA GLU A 147 -5.51 -17.67 5.36
C GLU A 147 -4.70 -18.16 6.59
N ASN A 148 -3.41 -18.43 6.42
CA ASN A 148 -2.51 -18.97 7.44
C ASN A 148 -1.57 -17.92 8.05
N ILE A 149 -1.76 -16.63 7.76
CA ILE A 149 -1.00 -15.54 8.39
C ILE A 149 -1.28 -15.52 9.90
N SER A 150 -0.22 -15.60 10.72
CA SER A 150 -0.34 -15.51 12.18
C SER A 150 -0.63 -14.07 12.61
N TRP A 151 -1.29 -13.88 13.76
CA TRP A 151 -1.51 -12.57 14.36
C TRP A 151 -0.20 -11.79 14.59
N LYS A 152 0.87 -12.50 14.97
CA LYS A 152 2.21 -11.91 15.13
C LYS A 152 2.73 -11.35 13.81
N ASN A 153 2.66 -12.13 12.73
CA ASN A 153 3.10 -11.69 11.42
C ASN A 153 2.25 -10.52 10.91
N ASN A 154 0.94 -10.55 11.13
CA ASN A 154 0.04 -9.45 10.77
C ASN A 154 0.40 -8.14 11.48
N PHE A 155 0.77 -8.20 12.77
CA PHE A 155 1.21 -7.02 13.51
C PHE A 155 2.49 -6.42 12.92
N PHE A 156 3.48 -7.24 12.53
CA PHE A 156 4.69 -6.75 11.85
C PHE A 156 4.37 -6.11 10.50
N ILE A 157 3.48 -6.71 9.70
CA ILE A 157 3.01 -6.13 8.43
C ILE A 157 2.33 -4.78 8.68
N ALA A 158 1.47 -4.70 9.70
CA ALA A 158 0.77 -3.46 10.06
C ALA A 158 1.72 -2.34 10.48
N CYS A 159 2.76 -2.66 11.25
CA CYS A 159 3.80 -1.69 11.62
C CYS A 159 4.64 -1.27 10.40
N ALA A 160 5.00 -2.20 9.52
CA ALA A 160 5.70 -1.89 8.28
C ALA A 160 4.85 -0.97 7.37
N GLN A 161 3.54 -1.20 7.29
CA GLN A 161 2.61 -0.35 6.56
C GLN A 161 2.55 1.08 7.14
N ALA A 162 2.70 1.23 8.46
CA ALA A 162 2.80 2.56 9.07
C ALA A 162 4.10 3.28 8.67
N LEU A 163 5.21 2.56 8.51
CA LEU A 163 6.46 3.12 7.97
C LEU A 163 6.32 3.55 6.50
N ALA A 164 5.45 2.88 5.74
CA ALA A 164 5.18 3.24 4.35
C ALA A 164 4.51 4.61 4.17
N LEU A 165 4.04 5.25 5.25
CA LEU A 165 3.59 6.65 5.22
C LEU A 165 4.76 7.62 4.98
N ILE A 166 5.99 7.19 5.21
CA ILE A 166 7.18 7.98 4.89
C ILE A 166 7.34 7.99 3.35
N PRO A 167 7.31 9.18 2.71
CA PRO A 167 7.45 9.30 1.26
C PRO A 167 8.69 8.58 0.72
N GLY A 168 8.51 7.81 -0.36
CA GLY A 168 9.59 7.02 -1.00
C GLY A 168 9.70 5.56 -0.53
N THR A 169 8.96 5.15 0.51
CA THR A 169 9.06 3.79 1.08
C THR A 169 8.35 2.71 0.25
N SER A 170 7.32 3.08 -0.51
CA SER A 170 6.41 2.16 -1.23
C SER A 170 5.59 1.26 -0.29
N ARG A 171 4.26 1.40 -0.31
CA ARG A 171 3.34 0.59 0.50
C ARG A 171 3.16 -0.82 -0.07
#